data_AF-A0AAV3ET20-F1
#
_entry.id   AF-A0AAV3ET20-F1
#
_cell.length_a   1.000
_cell.length_b   1.000
_cell.length_c   1.000
_cell.angle_alpha   90.00
_cell.angle_beta   90.00
_cell.angle_gamma   90.00
#
_symmetry.space_group_name_H-M   'P 1'
#
loop_
_entity.id
_entity.type
_entity.pdbx_description
1 polymer ?
#
loop_
_entity_poly.entity_id
_entity_poly.type
_entity_poly.pdbx_seq_one_letter_code
_entity_poly.pdbx_strand_id
1 'polypeptide(L)'
;MNNNKRPLYIPYAGPALLSTPLLNKGSAFSTTERKYFNLEGLLPEAIESIEEQTGRAYKQYQSFENDMDKHIYLRNIQDTNETLFYRLVQNHISEMMPIIYTPTVGAACENFSNIYRRGRGLFISYENKNRIDDLLNNAANQNVKVIVVTDGERILGLGDQGIGGMGIPIGKLALYTACGGISPAHTLPIVLDVGTNNPQRLADPMYMGWRHPRVTGDEYADFVEDFIQAVQRRWPEALVQFEDFAQKNAMPLLERYKNRICCFNDDIQGTAAVTVGSLLAACKAAGSSLSEQRVTFLGAGSAGCGIAEAIIAQMVSEGISDAQARSQVYMVDRWGLLQEGMPNLLDFQQRLVQKAENTKDWVSEEPNFSLVDVMRNAKPTVLIGVSGAPGLFSKEVIQEMHKHCERPIVFPLSNPTSRVEATPNDIIRWTNGQALVATGSPFDPVSHNGQTYPIAQCNNSFIFPGIGLGVLAIKATRVTDEMLMESSRALAECSPLAINGTGALLPPLEEIHSVSKRIAFAVAKKAIEQGHALEITDEALHQKIESYFWKPVYRRYKRTAF
;
A
#
# COMPACT_ATOMS: atom_id res chain seq x y z
N MET A 1 28.48 13.44 -16.11
CA MET A 1 27.58 12.31 -16.44
C MET A 1 28.42 11.05 -16.64
N ASN A 2 28.64 10.24 -15.61
CA ASN A 2 29.30 8.93 -15.78
C ASN A 2 28.25 7.93 -16.31
N ASN A 3 27.97 8.02 -17.61
CA ASN A 3 26.83 7.34 -18.26
C ASN A 3 27.32 6.14 -19.09
N ASN A 4 27.91 5.14 -18.43
CA ASN A 4 28.32 3.87 -19.04
C ASN A 4 27.12 3.00 -19.51
N LYS A 5 25.87 3.47 -19.33
CA LYS A 5 24.68 2.79 -19.84
C LYS A 5 24.51 3.06 -21.33
N ARG A 6 24.24 1.99 -22.10
CA ARG A 6 23.91 2.08 -23.53
C ARG A 6 22.78 3.11 -23.75
N PRO A 7 22.87 3.94 -24.81
CA PRO A 7 21.83 4.90 -25.14
C PRO A 7 20.52 4.19 -25.47
N LEU A 8 19.40 4.82 -25.14
CA LEU A 8 18.09 4.35 -25.60
C LEU A 8 17.85 4.85 -27.02
N TYR A 9 17.43 3.95 -27.88
CA TYR A 9 17.04 4.26 -29.24
C TYR A 9 15.55 4.58 -29.25
N ILE A 10 15.19 5.79 -29.68
CA ILE A 10 13.80 6.26 -29.66
C ILE A 10 13.43 6.87 -31.02
N PRO A 11 12.17 6.69 -31.47
CA PRO A 11 11.72 7.21 -32.75
C PRO A 11 11.14 8.63 -32.66
N TYR A 12 10.85 9.12 -31.45
CA TYR A 12 10.25 10.43 -31.20
C TYR A 12 11.24 11.59 -31.41
N ALA A 13 10.76 12.71 -31.95
CA ALA A 13 11.49 13.96 -32.13
C ALA A 13 10.53 15.16 -32.05
N GLY A 14 11.07 16.38 -31.89
CA GLY A 14 10.29 17.61 -31.86
C GLY A 14 9.24 17.63 -30.73
N PRO A 15 8.06 18.23 -30.96
CA PRO A 15 7.00 18.31 -29.97
C PRO A 15 6.51 16.95 -29.43
N ALA A 16 6.58 15.88 -30.23
CA ALA A 16 6.18 14.54 -29.79
C ALA A 16 7.10 14.00 -28.67
N LEU A 17 8.41 14.25 -28.78
CA LEU A 17 9.36 13.90 -27.72
C LEU A 17 9.11 14.71 -26.45
N LEU A 18 8.86 16.02 -26.57
CA LEU A 18 8.56 16.89 -25.44
C LEU A 18 7.23 16.55 -24.75
N SER A 19 6.30 15.93 -25.49
CA SER A 19 4.99 15.50 -24.96
C SER A 19 5.00 14.09 -24.36
N THR A 20 6.12 13.36 -24.45
CA THR A 20 6.27 12.00 -23.90
C THR A 20 6.93 12.05 -22.53
N PRO A 21 6.22 11.96 -21.40
CA PRO A 21 6.73 12.37 -20.08
C PRO A 21 7.95 11.58 -19.61
N LEU A 22 8.01 10.28 -19.92
CA LEU A 22 9.13 9.41 -19.55
C LEU A 22 10.42 9.70 -20.34
N LEU A 23 10.28 10.27 -21.55
CA LEU A 23 11.40 10.63 -22.43
C LEU A 23 11.73 12.11 -22.40
N ASN A 24 10.81 12.96 -21.94
CA ASN A 24 11.04 14.38 -21.87
C ASN A 24 12.05 14.71 -20.76
N LYS A 25 13.03 15.54 -21.10
CA LYS A 25 14.02 16.08 -20.16
C LYS A 25 13.84 17.59 -19.92
N GLY A 26 12.89 18.22 -20.59
CA GLY A 26 12.76 19.68 -20.62
C GLY A 26 14.07 20.36 -21.05
N SER A 27 14.48 21.39 -20.32
CA SER A 27 15.75 22.10 -20.50
C SER A 27 17.01 21.22 -20.39
N ALA A 28 16.94 20.01 -19.83
CA ALA A 28 18.10 19.14 -19.65
C ALA A 28 18.49 18.31 -20.88
N PHE A 29 17.82 18.49 -22.01
CA PHE A 29 18.33 17.99 -23.29
C PHE A 29 19.64 18.70 -23.64
N SER A 30 20.70 17.91 -23.87
CA SER A 30 22.01 18.45 -24.27
C SER A 30 21.95 19.12 -25.64
N THR A 31 22.90 20.00 -25.97
CA THR A 31 23.02 20.63 -27.30
C THR A 31 22.97 19.60 -28.43
N THR A 32 23.66 18.47 -28.24
CA THR A 32 23.69 17.36 -29.20
C THR A 32 22.31 16.72 -29.36
N GLU A 33 21.61 16.44 -28.26
CA GLU A 33 20.25 15.88 -28.32
C GLU A 33 19.28 16.88 -28.96
N ARG A 34 19.36 18.18 -28.63
CA ARG A 34 18.49 19.21 -29.22
C ARG A 34 18.63 19.26 -30.75
N LYS A 35 19.85 19.15 -31.29
CA LYS A 35 20.11 19.05 -32.74
C LYS A 35 19.52 17.77 -33.35
N TYR A 36 19.87 16.61 -32.81
CA TYR A 36 19.46 15.32 -33.38
C TYR A 36 17.96 15.05 -33.31
N PHE A 37 17.28 15.60 -32.30
CA PHE A 37 15.86 15.43 -32.06
C PHE A 37 15.01 16.64 -32.49
N ASN A 38 15.57 17.60 -33.23
CA ASN A 38 14.84 18.78 -33.72
C ASN A 38 14.14 19.58 -32.60
N LEU A 39 14.86 19.90 -31.53
CA LEU A 39 14.36 20.64 -30.36
C LEU A 39 14.90 22.08 -30.28
N GLU A 40 15.83 22.47 -31.16
CA GLU A 40 16.34 23.84 -31.21
C GLU A 40 15.19 24.82 -31.50
N GLY A 41 15.13 25.92 -30.74
CA GLY A 41 14.03 26.89 -30.77
C GLY A 41 12.77 26.50 -29.99
N LEU A 42 12.63 25.24 -29.55
CA LEU A 42 11.48 24.78 -28.73
C LEU A 42 11.72 24.89 -27.22
N LEU A 43 12.96 25.09 -26.80
CA LEU A 43 13.38 25.14 -25.39
C LEU A 43 14.25 26.39 -25.15
N PRO A 44 14.27 26.95 -23.93
CA PRO A 44 15.21 28.01 -23.57
C PRO A 44 16.67 27.60 -23.81
N GLU A 45 17.54 28.57 -24.16
CA GLU A 45 18.95 28.30 -24.49
C GLU A 45 19.71 27.62 -23.35
N ALA A 46 19.41 27.99 -22.10
CA ALA A 46 20.00 27.38 -20.93
C ALA A 46 19.76 25.85 -20.88
N ILE A 47 20.83 25.10 -20.66
CA ILE A 47 20.79 23.66 -20.42
C ILE A 47 20.94 23.44 -18.92
N GLU A 48 19.91 22.89 -18.29
CA GLU A 48 19.92 22.57 -16.86
C GLU A 48 20.35 21.11 -16.64
N SER A 49 20.99 20.85 -15.50
CA SER A 49 21.12 19.53 -14.89
C SER A 49 19.79 19.08 -14.27
N ILE A 50 19.67 17.78 -13.96
CA ILE A 50 18.49 17.29 -13.24
C ILE A 50 18.43 17.88 -11.82
N GLU A 51 19.57 18.16 -11.20
CA GLU A 51 19.68 18.82 -9.90
C GLU A 51 19.12 20.25 -9.94
N GLU A 52 19.48 21.05 -10.94
CA GLU A 52 18.97 22.42 -11.10
C GLU A 52 17.44 22.41 -11.35
N GLN A 53 16.96 21.53 -12.23
CA GLN A 53 15.53 21.35 -12.45
C GLN A 53 14.80 20.94 -11.18
N THR A 54 15.38 20.05 -10.38
CA THR A 54 14.81 19.59 -9.11
C THR A 54 14.74 20.76 -8.12
N GLY A 55 15.80 21.57 -8.01
CA GLY A 55 15.80 22.75 -7.14
C GLY A 55 14.75 23.78 -7.56
N ARG A 56 14.57 24.02 -8.86
CA ARG A 56 13.52 24.91 -9.38
C ARG A 56 12.13 24.34 -9.16
N ALA A 57 11.96 23.02 -9.31
CA ALA A 57 10.68 22.36 -9.07
C ALA A 57 10.29 22.39 -7.59
N TYR A 58 11.27 22.19 -6.69
CA TYR A 58 11.06 22.26 -5.25
C TYR A 58 10.70 23.67 -4.76
N LYS A 59 11.38 24.71 -5.26
CA LYS A 59 11.02 26.11 -4.94
C LYS A 59 9.57 26.45 -5.30
N GLN A 60 9.09 25.97 -6.45
CA GLN A 60 7.68 26.14 -6.83
C GLN A 60 6.76 25.31 -5.93
N TYR A 61 7.11 24.06 -5.62
CA TYR A 61 6.35 23.25 -4.66
C TYR A 61 6.17 23.95 -3.30
N GLN A 62 7.23 24.55 -2.76
CA GLN A 62 7.19 25.30 -1.49
C GLN A 62 6.36 26.58 -1.54
N SER A 63 6.05 27.10 -2.73
CA SER A 63 5.22 28.30 -2.89
C SER A 63 3.72 28.04 -2.74
N PHE A 64 3.29 26.77 -2.80
CA PHE A 64 1.90 26.38 -2.58
C PHE A 64 1.61 26.18 -1.09
N GLU A 65 0.50 26.73 -0.63
CA GLU A 65 0.12 26.69 0.80
C GLU A 65 -0.67 25.43 1.16
N ASN A 66 -1.56 24.97 0.29
CA ASN A 66 -2.41 23.80 0.55
C ASN A 66 -1.94 22.54 -0.18
N ASP A 67 -2.31 21.39 0.37
CA ASP A 67 -1.86 20.08 -0.10
C ASP A 67 -2.47 19.67 -1.44
N MET A 68 -3.68 20.16 -1.78
CA MET A 68 -4.31 19.89 -3.06
C MET A 68 -3.56 20.55 -4.22
N ASP A 69 -3.14 21.81 -4.07
CA ASP A 69 -2.36 22.52 -5.08
C ASP A 69 -0.98 21.88 -5.24
N LYS A 70 -0.35 21.48 -4.12
CA LYS A 70 0.88 20.68 -4.15
C LYS A 70 0.68 19.35 -4.89
N HIS A 71 -0.42 18.65 -4.65
CA HIS A 71 -0.76 17.40 -5.35
C HIS A 71 -0.90 17.63 -6.85
N ILE A 72 -1.70 18.62 -7.25
CA ILE A 72 -1.92 19.01 -8.64
C ILE A 72 -0.61 19.39 -9.34
N TYR A 73 0.25 20.13 -8.66
CA TYR A 73 1.57 20.52 -9.15
C TYR A 73 2.48 19.29 -9.36
N LEU A 74 2.55 18.39 -8.38
CA LEU A 74 3.33 17.16 -8.49
C LEU A 74 2.80 16.25 -9.60
N ARG A 75 1.47 16.12 -9.77
CA ARG A 75 0.87 15.39 -10.91
C ARG A 75 1.24 16.02 -12.24
N ASN A 76 1.24 17.34 -12.34
CA ASN A 76 1.65 18.02 -13.56
C ASN A 76 3.10 17.72 -13.94
N ILE A 77 4.02 17.65 -12.98
CA ILE A 77 5.40 17.22 -13.24
C ILE A 77 5.39 15.76 -13.72
N GLN A 78 4.65 14.87 -13.07
CA GLN A 78 4.57 13.46 -13.49
C GLN A 78 4.11 13.31 -14.96
N ASP A 79 3.15 14.13 -15.40
CA ASP A 79 2.58 14.11 -16.74
C ASP A 79 3.34 14.93 -17.79
N THR A 80 4.46 15.55 -17.41
CA THR A 80 5.29 16.35 -18.33
C THR A 80 6.75 15.92 -18.34
N ASN A 81 7.29 15.54 -17.19
CA ASN A 81 8.65 15.03 -17.03
C ASN A 81 8.69 14.05 -15.85
N GLU A 82 8.45 12.79 -16.16
CA GLU A 82 8.27 11.74 -15.16
C GLU A 82 9.58 11.41 -14.43
N THR A 83 10.73 11.53 -15.11
CA THR A 83 12.05 11.35 -14.47
C THR A 83 12.30 12.43 -13.41
N LEU A 84 11.97 13.68 -13.71
CA LEU A 84 12.07 14.79 -12.76
C LEU A 84 11.11 14.62 -11.57
N PHE A 85 9.87 14.18 -11.83
CA PHE A 85 8.91 13.89 -10.76
C PHE A 85 9.49 12.91 -9.73
N TYR A 86 10.00 11.77 -10.19
CA TYR A 86 10.56 10.77 -9.28
C TYR A 86 11.87 11.23 -8.62
N ARG A 87 12.69 12.04 -9.31
CA ARG A 87 13.88 12.64 -8.71
C ARG A 87 13.51 13.57 -7.55
N LEU A 88 12.49 14.40 -7.75
CA LEU A 88 11.98 15.33 -6.75
C LEU A 88 11.39 14.58 -5.55
N VAL A 89 10.50 13.62 -5.80
CA VAL A 89 9.89 12.79 -4.75
C VAL A 89 10.95 12.02 -3.97
N GLN A 90 11.95 11.43 -4.63
CA GLN A 90 13.01 10.70 -3.95
C GLN A 90 13.83 11.60 -3.01
N ASN A 91 14.12 12.84 -3.42
CA ASN A 91 14.89 13.78 -2.60
C ASN A 91 14.12 14.28 -1.37
N HIS A 92 12.77 14.22 -1.40
CA HIS A 92 11.89 14.78 -0.37
C HIS A 92 10.77 13.79 0.00
N ILE A 93 11.10 12.50 0.11
CA ILE A 93 10.09 11.43 0.20
C ILE A 93 9.15 11.58 1.40
N SER A 94 9.68 11.94 2.57
CA SER A 94 8.90 12.12 3.80
C SER A 94 7.91 13.29 3.69
N GLU A 95 8.26 14.34 2.95
CA GLU A 95 7.39 15.50 2.72
C GLU A 95 6.35 15.25 1.62
N MET A 96 6.75 14.55 0.55
CA MET A 96 5.93 14.42 -0.66
C MET A 96 5.07 13.16 -0.69
N MET A 97 5.45 12.08 0.01
CA MET A 97 4.67 10.84 0.07
C MET A 97 3.22 11.09 0.54
N PRO A 98 2.96 11.89 1.60
CA PRO A 98 1.60 12.20 2.03
C PRO A 98 0.78 13.01 1.00
N ILE A 99 1.45 13.73 0.09
CA ILE A 99 0.82 14.53 -0.97
C ILE A 99 0.49 13.67 -2.20
N ILE A 100 1.38 12.74 -2.56
CA ILE A 100 1.18 11.88 -3.73
C ILE A 100 0.32 10.65 -3.45
N TYR A 101 0.11 10.33 -2.17
CA TYR A 101 -0.72 9.24 -1.70
C TYR A 101 -1.55 9.68 -0.48
N THR A 102 -1.76 8.81 0.50
CA THR A 102 -2.56 9.12 1.69
C THR A 102 -1.87 10.15 2.60
N PRO A 103 -2.58 11.17 3.08
CA PRO A 103 -4.05 11.34 3.00
C PRO A 103 -4.55 12.14 1.77
N THR A 104 -3.71 12.94 1.12
CA THR A 104 -4.16 13.94 0.11
C THR A 104 -4.80 13.31 -1.13
N VAL A 105 -4.37 12.10 -1.52
CA VAL A 105 -4.96 11.37 -2.66
C VAL A 105 -6.45 11.08 -2.47
N GLY A 106 -6.94 10.95 -1.22
CA GLY A 106 -8.35 10.74 -0.96
C GLY A 106 -9.19 11.93 -1.45
N ALA A 107 -8.83 13.14 -1.01
CA ALA A 107 -9.47 14.37 -1.48
C ALA A 107 -9.33 14.57 -2.99
N ALA A 108 -8.19 14.15 -3.56
CA ALA A 108 -7.97 14.20 -5.01
C ALA A 108 -8.90 13.22 -5.77
N CYS A 109 -9.22 12.06 -5.19
CA CYS A 109 -10.19 11.11 -5.76
C CYS A 109 -11.62 11.68 -5.74
N GLU A 110 -12.03 12.32 -4.64
CA GLU A 110 -13.35 12.98 -4.56
C GLU A 110 -13.49 14.11 -5.59
N ASN A 111 -12.39 14.82 -5.86
CA ASN A 111 -12.37 15.94 -6.80
C ASN A 111 -11.86 15.54 -8.19
N PHE A 112 -11.70 14.23 -8.46
CA PHE A 112 -10.97 13.74 -9.63
C PHE A 112 -11.48 14.32 -10.95
N SER A 113 -12.80 14.35 -11.13
CA SER A 113 -13.41 14.90 -12.35
C SER A 113 -13.17 16.41 -12.50
N ASN A 114 -13.14 17.16 -11.38
CA ASN A 114 -12.92 18.60 -11.38
C ASN A 114 -11.44 18.98 -11.63
N ILE A 115 -10.51 18.15 -11.16
CA ILE A 115 -9.06 18.38 -11.30
C ILE A 115 -8.46 17.63 -12.50
N TYR A 116 -9.26 16.91 -13.28
CA TYR A 116 -8.79 16.14 -14.43
C TYR A 116 -8.12 17.05 -15.47
N ARG A 117 -6.92 16.67 -15.90
CA ARG A 117 -6.11 17.45 -16.86
C ARG A 117 -5.59 16.63 -18.02
N ARG A 118 -5.06 15.44 -17.72
CA ARG A 118 -4.47 14.52 -18.70
C ARG A 118 -4.83 13.08 -18.33
N GLY A 119 -5.03 12.24 -19.34
CA GLY A 119 -5.26 10.82 -19.13
C GLY A 119 -3.98 10.11 -18.70
N ARG A 120 -4.07 9.36 -17.61
CA ARG A 120 -3.02 8.44 -17.13
C ARG A 120 -3.68 7.13 -16.73
N GLY A 121 -3.23 6.02 -17.32
CA GLY A 121 -3.85 4.71 -17.15
C GLY A 121 -4.97 4.44 -18.14
N LEU A 122 -5.73 3.38 -17.88
CA LEU A 122 -6.88 2.98 -18.70
C LEU A 122 -8.18 3.02 -17.88
N PHE A 123 -9.23 3.54 -18.52
CA PHE A 123 -10.59 3.52 -18.01
C PHE A 123 -11.36 2.47 -18.80
N ILE A 124 -11.68 1.34 -18.16
CA ILE A 124 -12.38 0.23 -18.82
C ILE A 124 -13.81 0.25 -18.31
N SER A 125 -14.70 0.88 -19.08
CA SER A 125 -16.12 0.93 -18.76
C SER A 125 -16.84 -0.35 -19.18
N TYR A 126 -17.82 -0.75 -18.37
CA TYR A 126 -18.71 -1.89 -18.65
C TYR A 126 -19.45 -1.75 -20.00
N GLU A 127 -19.77 -0.53 -20.44
CA GLU A 127 -20.36 -0.29 -21.77
C GLU A 127 -19.47 -0.81 -22.92
N ASN A 128 -18.17 -0.95 -22.66
CA ASN A 128 -17.18 -1.44 -23.61
C ASN A 128 -16.70 -2.87 -23.31
N LYS A 129 -17.47 -3.67 -22.53
CA LYS A 129 -17.09 -5.04 -22.13
C LYS A 129 -16.67 -5.96 -23.28
N ASN A 130 -17.26 -5.80 -24.47
CA ASN A 130 -16.92 -6.61 -25.65
C ASN A 130 -15.63 -6.15 -26.39
N ARG A 131 -14.95 -5.11 -25.88
CA ARG A 131 -13.79 -4.47 -26.54
C ARG A 131 -12.58 -4.34 -25.62
N ILE A 132 -12.52 -5.11 -24.54
CA ILE A 132 -11.45 -4.98 -23.54
C ILE A 132 -10.07 -5.18 -24.18
N ASP A 133 -9.89 -6.16 -25.07
CA ASP A 133 -8.61 -6.36 -25.78
C ASP A 133 -8.18 -5.11 -26.57
N ASP A 134 -9.11 -4.42 -27.27
CA ASP A 134 -8.82 -3.17 -27.98
C ASP A 134 -8.36 -2.08 -26.99
N LEU A 135 -9.06 -1.95 -25.86
CA LEU A 135 -8.75 -0.94 -24.84
C LEU A 135 -7.37 -1.17 -24.23
N LEU A 136 -6.99 -2.42 -23.95
CA LEU A 136 -5.67 -2.76 -23.45
C LEU A 136 -4.56 -2.49 -24.49
N ASN A 137 -4.84 -2.70 -25.78
CA ASN A 137 -3.88 -2.39 -26.85
C ASN A 137 -3.58 -0.88 -26.99
N ASN A 138 -4.47 -0.01 -26.49
CA ASN A 138 -4.25 1.44 -26.47
C ASN A 138 -3.31 1.92 -25.35
N ALA A 139 -2.85 1.03 -24.46
CA ALA A 139 -1.92 1.40 -23.39
C ALA A 139 -0.65 2.05 -23.95
N ALA A 140 -0.24 3.20 -23.37
CA ALA A 140 0.97 3.89 -23.78
C ALA A 140 2.23 3.04 -23.58
N ASN A 141 2.26 2.26 -22.50
CA ASN A 141 3.33 1.32 -22.19
C ASN A 141 3.02 -0.05 -22.80
N GLN A 142 3.92 -0.56 -23.62
CA GLN A 142 3.74 -1.87 -24.29
C GLN A 142 4.19 -3.05 -23.42
N ASN A 143 5.16 -2.84 -22.53
CA ASN A 143 5.76 -3.89 -21.69
C ASN A 143 5.34 -3.73 -20.22
N VAL A 144 4.06 -3.94 -19.94
CA VAL A 144 3.51 -3.81 -18.59
C VAL A 144 3.87 -5.03 -17.75
N LYS A 145 4.29 -4.79 -16.51
CA LYS A 145 4.67 -5.82 -15.52
C LYS A 145 3.94 -5.68 -14.20
N VAL A 146 3.45 -4.49 -13.86
CA VAL A 146 2.65 -4.25 -12.65
C VAL A 146 1.40 -3.47 -13.04
N ILE A 147 0.24 -4.03 -12.72
CA ILE A 147 -1.06 -3.42 -12.87
C ILE A 147 -1.62 -3.20 -11.48
N VAL A 148 -2.07 -1.98 -11.19
CA VAL A 148 -2.94 -1.74 -10.04
C VAL A 148 -4.32 -1.43 -10.59
N VAL A 149 -5.31 -2.18 -10.15
CA VAL A 149 -6.69 -2.09 -10.63
C VAL A 149 -7.63 -1.82 -9.47
N THR A 150 -8.63 -0.98 -9.70
CA THR A 150 -9.73 -0.70 -8.76
C THR A 150 -11.06 -0.58 -9.52
N ASP A 151 -12.18 -0.82 -8.86
CA ASP A 151 -13.52 -0.41 -9.33
C ASP A 151 -14.04 0.87 -8.63
N GLY A 152 -13.24 1.43 -7.72
CA GLY A 152 -13.53 2.65 -6.98
C GLY A 152 -14.72 2.56 -6.01
N GLU A 153 -15.20 1.37 -5.65
CA GLU A 153 -16.37 1.21 -4.78
C GLU A 153 -16.06 1.51 -3.31
N ARG A 154 -14.81 1.31 -2.87
CA ARG A 154 -14.42 1.46 -1.45
C ARG A 154 -13.09 2.19 -1.32
N ILE A 155 -13.01 3.42 -1.80
CA ILE A 155 -11.85 4.28 -1.55
C ILE A 155 -11.72 4.50 -0.04
N LEU A 156 -10.54 4.22 0.53
CA LEU A 156 -10.32 4.20 1.97
C LEU A 156 -10.82 5.46 2.67
N GLY A 157 -11.81 5.29 3.57
CA GLY A 157 -12.42 6.39 4.34
C GLY A 157 -13.44 7.26 3.58
N LEU A 158 -13.61 7.04 2.27
CA LEU A 158 -14.43 7.89 1.38
C LEU A 158 -15.54 7.12 0.65
N GLY A 159 -15.48 5.79 0.63
CA GLY A 159 -16.49 4.95 -0.01
C GLY A 159 -16.45 5.01 -1.53
N ASP A 160 -17.63 4.97 -2.15
CA ASP A 160 -17.77 4.88 -3.60
C ASP A 160 -17.47 6.22 -4.28
N GLN A 161 -16.41 6.27 -5.08
CA GLN A 161 -16.03 7.43 -5.89
C GLN A 161 -16.09 7.13 -7.41
N GLY A 162 -16.56 5.93 -7.80
CA GLY A 162 -16.55 5.44 -9.18
C GLY A 162 -15.19 5.67 -9.86
N ILE A 163 -15.18 6.28 -11.05
CA ILE A 163 -13.93 6.60 -11.76
C ILE A 163 -12.94 7.49 -11.00
N GLY A 164 -13.40 8.24 -9.98
CA GLY A 164 -12.52 9.04 -9.14
C GLY A 164 -11.49 8.19 -8.41
N GLY A 165 -11.79 6.90 -8.22
CA GLY A 165 -10.86 5.90 -7.72
C GLY A 165 -9.59 5.71 -8.55
N MET A 166 -9.54 6.17 -9.81
CA MET A 166 -8.32 6.13 -10.64
C MET A 166 -7.12 6.84 -9.98
N GLY A 167 -7.36 7.82 -9.10
CA GLY A 167 -6.30 8.46 -8.32
C GLY A 167 -5.50 7.46 -7.47
N ILE A 168 -6.12 6.37 -7.00
CA ILE A 168 -5.49 5.37 -6.15
C ILE A 168 -4.49 4.49 -6.92
N PRO A 169 -4.84 3.81 -8.04
CA PRO A 169 -3.85 3.12 -8.86
C PRO A 169 -2.69 4.01 -9.30
N ILE A 170 -2.96 5.27 -9.66
CA ILE A 170 -1.93 6.24 -10.04
C ILE A 170 -0.97 6.50 -8.88
N GLY A 171 -1.51 6.71 -7.67
CA GLY A 171 -0.75 6.91 -6.44
C GLY A 171 0.08 5.68 -6.06
N LYS A 172 -0.52 4.49 -6.03
CA LYS A 172 0.17 3.22 -5.73
C LYS A 172 1.32 2.96 -6.69
N LEU A 173 1.12 3.14 -8.00
CA LEU A 173 2.17 2.92 -8.99
C LEU A 173 3.28 3.98 -8.92
N ALA A 174 2.96 5.19 -8.46
CA ALA A 174 3.97 6.17 -8.10
C ALA A 174 4.84 5.65 -6.93
N LEU A 175 4.24 5.04 -5.91
CA LEU A 175 4.97 4.44 -4.79
C LEU A 175 5.74 3.17 -5.17
N TYR A 176 5.22 2.32 -6.06
CA TYR A 176 5.99 1.20 -6.62
C TYR A 176 7.32 1.64 -7.23
N THR A 177 7.32 2.80 -7.89
CA THR A 177 8.52 3.39 -8.47
C THR A 177 9.37 4.09 -7.42
N ALA A 178 8.76 4.97 -6.63
CA ALA A 178 9.47 5.83 -5.68
C ALA A 178 10.06 5.05 -4.49
N CYS A 179 9.42 3.95 -4.07
CA CYS A 179 9.83 3.12 -2.93
C CYS A 179 10.52 1.82 -3.39
N GLY A 180 9.93 1.14 -4.38
CA GLY A 180 10.39 -0.18 -4.85
C GLY A 180 11.33 -0.14 -6.05
N GLY A 181 11.58 1.03 -6.63
CA GLY A 181 12.44 1.15 -7.82
C GLY A 181 11.90 0.43 -9.05
N ILE A 182 10.59 0.13 -9.12
CA ILE A 182 10.02 -0.44 -10.34
C ILE A 182 9.96 0.65 -11.41
N SER A 183 10.39 0.35 -12.63
CA SER A 183 10.36 1.37 -13.69
C SER A 183 8.91 1.78 -14.03
N PRO A 184 8.62 3.09 -14.14
CA PRO A 184 7.27 3.57 -14.51
C PRO A 184 6.88 3.18 -15.95
N ALA A 185 7.86 2.78 -16.78
CA ALA A 185 7.62 2.20 -18.10
C ALA A 185 6.90 0.84 -18.06
N HIS A 186 6.91 0.18 -16.90
CA HIS A 186 6.36 -1.16 -16.68
C HIS A 186 5.09 -1.15 -15.84
N THR A 187 4.55 0.01 -15.52
CA THR A 187 3.36 0.14 -14.67
C THR A 187 2.16 0.58 -15.49
N LEU A 188 0.96 0.13 -15.09
CA LEU A 188 -0.30 0.52 -15.71
C LEU A 188 -1.42 0.66 -14.66
N PRO A 189 -1.89 1.89 -14.38
CA PRO A 189 -3.07 2.09 -13.55
C PRO A 189 -4.35 1.81 -14.36
N ILE A 190 -5.30 1.10 -13.76
CA ILE A 190 -6.58 0.77 -14.40
C ILE A 190 -7.73 1.04 -13.43
N VAL A 191 -8.81 1.63 -13.95
CA VAL A 191 -10.11 1.66 -13.27
C VAL A 191 -11.15 0.89 -14.09
N LEU A 192 -11.89 0.03 -13.41
CA LEU A 192 -13.04 -0.70 -13.96
C LEU A 192 -14.31 0.11 -13.66
N ASP A 193 -14.81 0.82 -14.66
CA ASP A 193 -15.99 1.67 -14.52
C ASP A 193 -17.27 0.87 -14.79
N VAL A 194 -17.80 0.29 -13.73
CA VAL A 194 -19.08 -0.45 -13.71
C VAL A 194 -20.25 0.42 -13.25
N GLY A 195 -20.08 1.75 -13.23
CA GLY A 195 -21.01 2.69 -12.63
C GLY A 195 -20.64 3.05 -11.18
N THR A 196 -21.50 3.84 -10.53
CA THR A 196 -21.35 4.26 -9.14
C THR A 196 -22.70 4.34 -8.44
N ASN A 197 -22.75 3.94 -7.17
CA ASN A 197 -23.92 4.08 -6.31
C ASN A 197 -23.86 5.37 -5.48
N ASN A 198 -22.87 6.24 -5.71
CA ASN A 198 -22.76 7.51 -5.03
C ASN A 198 -23.71 8.55 -5.68
N PRO A 199 -24.80 8.97 -4.98
CA PRO A 199 -25.78 9.88 -5.56
C PRO A 199 -25.20 11.27 -5.86
N GLN A 200 -24.18 11.71 -5.11
CA GLN A 200 -23.51 12.99 -5.40
C GLN A 200 -22.79 12.94 -6.74
N ARG A 201 -22.15 11.81 -7.07
CA ARG A 201 -21.46 11.62 -8.36
C ARG A 201 -22.44 11.47 -9.51
N LEU A 202 -23.54 10.75 -9.31
CA LEU A 202 -24.60 10.63 -10.32
C LEU A 202 -25.26 11.98 -10.65
N ALA A 203 -25.41 12.86 -9.65
CA ALA A 203 -26.00 14.18 -9.82
C ALA A 203 -25.00 15.24 -10.32
N ASP A 204 -23.69 14.99 -10.22
CA ASP A 204 -22.66 15.95 -10.59
C ASP A 204 -22.52 16.05 -12.12
N PRO A 205 -22.80 17.23 -12.74
CA PRO A 205 -22.66 17.42 -14.18
C PRO A 205 -21.19 17.34 -14.65
N MET A 206 -20.22 17.53 -13.76
CA MET A 206 -18.80 17.40 -14.09
C MET A 206 -18.30 15.96 -13.97
N TYR A 207 -19.06 15.04 -13.37
CA TYR A 207 -18.65 13.64 -13.25
C TYR A 207 -18.33 13.02 -14.62
N MET A 208 -17.12 12.49 -14.75
CA MET A 208 -16.64 11.94 -16.04
C MET A 208 -16.90 10.44 -16.19
N GLY A 209 -17.42 9.77 -15.16
CA GLY A 209 -17.68 8.33 -15.19
C GLY A 209 -19.05 7.97 -15.74
N TRP A 210 -19.29 6.67 -15.89
CA TRP A 210 -20.57 6.16 -16.34
C TRP A 210 -21.67 6.49 -15.31
N ARG A 211 -22.64 7.31 -15.74
CA ARG A 211 -23.79 7.73 -14.91
C ARG A 211 -24.84 6.63 -14.83
N HIS A 212 -24.46 5.53 -14.18
CA HIS A 212 -25.27 4.35 -13.98
C HIS A 212 -25.02 3.80 -12.57
N PRO A 213 -26.02 3.24 -11.88
CA PRO A 213 -25.80 2.45 -10.67
C PRO A 213 -24.80 1.32 -10.92
N ARG A 214 -24.13 0.79 -9.90
CA ARG A 214 -23.14 -0.26 -10.14
C ARG A 214 -23.77 -1.52 -10.76
N VAL A 215 -23.14 -2.08 -11.78
CA VAL A 215 -23.40 -3.45 -12.23
C VAL A 215 -23.00 -4.41 -11.11
N THR A 216 -23.81 -5.44 -10.86
CA THR A 216 -23.62 -6.40 -9.76
C THR A 216 -23.90 -7.83 -10.21
N GLY A 217 -23.68 -8.81 -9.32
CA GLY A 217 -23.96 -10.20 -9.60
C GLY A 217 -23.10 -10.80 -10.71
N ASP A 218 -23.68 -11.73 -11.45
CA ASP A 218 -22.97 -12.49 -12.49
C ASP A 218 -22.43 -11.59 -13.60
N GLU A 219 -23.15 -10.54 -13.98
CA GLU A 219 -22.69 -9.59 -15.00
C GLU A 219 -21.39 -8.87 -14.60
N TYR A 220 -21.24 -8.52 -13.33
CA TYR A 220 -20.00 -7.94 -12.82
C TYR A 220 -18.90 -8.99 -12.79
N ALA A 221 -19.20 -10.21 -12.33
CA ALA A 221 -18.22 -11.29 -12.26
C ALA A 221 -17.68 -11.68 -13.64
N ASP A 222 -18.54 -11.74 -14.65
CA ASP A 222 -18.19 -12.02 -16.04
C ASP A 222 -17.34 -10.90 -16.63
N PHE A 223 -17.70 -9.64 -16.39
CA PHE A 223 -16.90 -8.50 -16.84
C PHE A 223 -15.48 -8.50 -16.25
N VAL A 224 -15.35 -8.78 -14.95
CA VAL A 224 -14.02 -8.88 -14.32
C VAL A 224 -13.25 -10.09 -14.83
N GLU A 225 -13.91 -11.22 -15.10
CA GLU A 225 -13.27 -12.39 -15.71
C GLU A 225 -12.75 -12.06 -17.12
N ASP A 226 -13.56 -11.43 -17.99
CA ASP A 226 -13.15 -11.00 -19.32
C ASP A 226 -11.96 -10.05 -19.26
N PHE A 227 -11.96 -9.13 -18.29
CA PHE A 227 -10.83 -8.24 -18.02
C PHE A 227 -9.55 -9.02 -17.65
N ILE A 228 -9.63 -9.93 -16.68
CA ILE A 228 -8.47 -10.73 -16.25
C ILE A 228 -7.94 -11.59 -17.41
N GLN A 229 -8.83 -12.20 -18.19
CA GLN A 229 -8.44 -12.98 -19.36
C GLN A 229 -7.74 -12.11 -20.42
N ALA A 230 -8.24 -10.90 -20.69
CA ALA A 230 -7.61 -9.97 -21.62
C ALA A 230 -6.23 -9.51 -21.13
N VAL A 231 -6.08 -9.24 -19.83
CA VAL A 231 -4.78 -8.93 -19.21
C VAL A 231 -3.82 -10.11 -19.35
N GLN A 232 -4.24 -11.34 -19.08
CA GLN A 232 -3.39 -12.52 -19.22
C GLN A 232 -2.97 -12.79 -20.67
N ARG A 233 -3.86 -12.57 -21.64
CA ARG A 233 -3.52 -12.67 -23.07
C ARG A 233 -2.46 -11.65 -23.47
N ARG A 234 -2.59 -10.42 -22.98
CA ARG A 234 -1.71 -9.30 -23.39
C ARG A 234 -0.39 -9.27 -22.62
N TRP A 235 -0.42 -9.50 -21.32
CA TRP A 235 0.72 -9.43 -20.40
C TRP A 235 0.68 -10.60 -19.40
N PRO A 236 0.99 -11.83 -19.83
CA PRO A 236 0.87 -13.04 -19.00
C PRO A 236 1.76 -13.05 -17.75
N GLU A 237 2.85 -12.28 -17.75
CA GLU A 237 3.78 -12.15 -16.62
C GLU A 237 3.46 -10.96 -15.69
N ALA A 238 2.36 -10.22 -15.93
CA ALA A 238 2.04 -9.05 -15.12
C ALA A 238 1.55 -9.44 -13.72
N LEU A 239 2.10 -8.76 -12.72
CA LEU A 239 1.55 -8.72 -11.36
C LEU A 239 0.30 -7.84 -11.35
N VAL A 240 -0.83 -8.40 -10.93
CA VAL A 240 -2.10 -7.67 -10.77
C VAL A 240 -2.37 -7.43 -9.29
N GLN A 241 -2.33 -6.17 -8.86
CA GLN A 241 -2.75 -5.75 -7.53
C GLN A 241 -4.19 -5.23 -7.58
N PHE A 242 -5.08 -5.85 -6.82
CA PHE A 242 -6.43 -5.33 -6.57
C PHE A 242 -6.39 -4.32 -5.42
N GLU A 243 -7.08 -3.20 -5.61
CA GLU A 243 -7.10 -2.08 -4.66
C GLU A 243 -8.50 -1.48 -4.51
N ASP A 244 -8.91 -1.15 -3.29
CA ASP A 244 -10.11 -0.39 -2.95
C ASP A 244 -11.43 -0.97 -3.51
N PHE A 245 -11.48 -2.29 -3.66
CA PHE A 245 -12.72 -3.01 -3.96
C PHE A 245 -13.59 -3.12 -2.70
N ALA A 246 -14.92 -3.05 -2.86
CA ALA A 246 -15.83 -3.32 -1.75
C ALA A 246 -15.64 -4.73 -1.20
N GLN A 247 -15.83 -4.91 0.12
CA GLN A 247 -15.58 -6.18 0.81
C GLN A 247 -16.32 -7.37 0.19
N LYS A 248 -17.55 -7.15 -0.30
CA LYS A 248 -18.36 -8.16 -1.01
C LYS A 248 -17.69 -8.69 -2.29
N ASN A 249 -16.77 -7.92 -2.88
CA ASN A 249 -16.05 -8.25 -4.12
C ASN A 249 -14.59 -8.61 -3.83
N ALA A 250 -13.89 -7.85 -2.98
CA ALA A 250 -12.45 -7.97 -2.77
C ALA A 250 -11.98 -9.38 -2.41
N MET A 251 -12.63 -10.03 -1.43
CA MET A 251 -12.27 -11.38 -0.98
C MET A 251 -12.65 -12.46 -2.02
N PRO A 252 -13.89 -12.48 -2.57
CA PRO A 252 -14.22 -13.42 -3.65
C PRO A 252 -13.31 -13.32 -4.87
N LEU A 253 -12.93 -12.09 -5.27
CA LEU A 253 -11.99 -11.88 -6.38
C LEU A 253 -10.61 -12.44 -6.03
N LEU A 254 -10.09 -12.15 -4.84
CA LEU A 254 -8.81 -12.69 -4.39
C LEU A 254 -8.81 -14.22 -4.39
N GLU A 255 -9.82 -14.86 -3.78
CA GLU A 255 -9.92 -16.33 -3.73
C GLU A 255 -10.04 -16.96 -5.12
N ARG A 256 -10.79 -16.32 -6.03
CA ARG A 256 -10.95 -16.77 -7.41
C ARG A 256 -9.63 -16.71 -8.18
N TYR A 257 -8.79 -15.68 -7.99
CA TYR A 257 -7.65 -15.41 -8.86
C TYR A 257 -6.27 -15.75 -8.26
N LYS A 258 -6.09 -15.78 -6.92
CA LYS A 258 -4.78 -16.01 -6.26
C LYS A 258 -4.08 -17.32 -6.66
N ASN A 259 -4.86 -18.30 -7.11
CA ASN A 259 -4.37 -19.59 -7.59
C ASN A 259 -4.23 -19.69 -9.13
N ARG A 260 -4.71 -18.70 -9.88
CA ARG A 260 -4.77 -18.70 -11.34
C ARG A 260 -3.79 -17.73 -11.99
N ILE A 261 -3.53 -16.59 -11.33
CA ILE A 261 -2.71 -15.50 -11.87
C ILE A 261 -1.74 -14.99 -10.80
N CYS A 262 -0.72 -14.23 -11.21
CA CYS A 262 0.14 -13.52 -10.27
C CYS A 262 -0.59 -12.28 -9.73
N CYS A 263 -1.34 -12.43 -8.64
CA CYS A 263 -2.08 -11.33 -8.03
C CYS A 263 -2.08 -11.36 -6.50
N PHE A 264 -2.37 -10.21 -5.92
CA PHE A 264 -2.67 -10.05 -4.51
C PHE A 264 -3.60 -8.84 -4.33
N ASN A 265 -4.16 -8.68 -3.13
CA ASN A 265 -4.97 -7.51 -2.77
C ASN A 265 -4.27 -6.77 -1.62
N ASP A 266 -3.94 -5.48 -1.80
CA ASP A 266 -3.16 -4.75 -0.78
C ASP A 266 -3.97 -4.43 0.47
N ASP A 267 -5.28 -4.18 0.35
CA ASP A 267 -6.17 -3.91 1.49
C ASP A 267 -6.35 -5.11 2.43
N ILE A 268 -6.23 -6.32 1.89
CA ILE A 268 -6.35 -7.58 2.64
C ILE A 268 -4.95 -8.05 3.03
N GLN A 269 -4.13 -8.39 2.04
CA GLN A 269 -2.85 -9.05 2.23
C GLN A 269 -1.74 -8.06 2.57
N GLY A 270 -1.71 -6.88 1.95
CA GLY A 270 -0.70 -5.84 2.23
C GLY A 270 -0.84 -5.25 3.63
N THR A 271 -2.07 -4.91 4.03
CA THR A 271 -2.38 -4.42 5.38
C THR A 271 -2.10 -5.47 6.45
N ALA A 272 -2.43 -6.73 6.20
CA ALA A 272 -2.04 -7.83 7.08
C ALA A 272 -0.51 -7.93 7.19
N ALA A 273 0.20 -7.93 6.06
CA ALA A 273 1.65 -8.09 6.03
C ALA A 273 2.40 -6.95 6.74
N VAL A 274 2.00 -5.69 6.56
CA VAL A 274 2.64 -4.56 7.27
C VAL A 274 2.34 -4.62 8.77
N THR A 275 1.11 -4.98 9.14
CA THR A 275 0.71 -5.07 10.56
C THR A 275 1.48 -6.18 11.27
N VAL A 276 1.59 -7.36 10.66
CA VAL A 276 2.39 -8.47 11.18
C VAL A 276 3.87 -8.08 11.25
N GLY A 277 4.41 -7.41 10.23
CA GLY A 277 5.81 -6.96 10.25
C GLY A 277 6.11 -5.96 11.38
N SER A 278 5.23 -4.98 11.59
CA SER A 278 5.32 -4.06 12.73
C SER A 278 5.17 -4.76 14.06
N LEU A 279 4.29 -5.76 14.14
CA LEU A 279 4.06 -6.52 15.36
C LEU A 279 5.27 -7.40 15.71
N LEU A 280 5.85 -8.09 14.73
CA LEU A 280 7.08 -8.87 14.91
C LEU A 280 8.24 -7.97 15.37
N ALA A 281 8.38 -6.77 14.81
CA ALA A 281 9.33 -5.78 15.29
C ALA A 281 9.07 -5.40 16.76
N ALA A 282 7.80 -5.19 17.12
CA ALA A 282 7.41 -4.82 18.47
C ALA A 282 7.63 -5.94 19.49
N CYS A 283 7.27 -7.19 19.14
CA CYS A 283 7.54 -8.37 19.94
C CYS A 283 9.04 -8.51 20.20
N LYS A 284 9.87 -8.41 19.16
CA LYS A 284 11.34 -8.47 19.30
C LYS A 284 11.87 -7.34 20.16
N ALA A 285 11.38 -6.11 19.98
CA ALA A 285 11.73 -4.97 20.82
C ALA A 285 11.28 -5.16 22.28
N ALA A 286 10.18 -5.86 22.52
CA ALA A 286 9.67 -6.23 23.84
C ALA A 286 10.38 -7.47 24.45
N GLY A 287 11.25 -8.16 23.70
CA GLY A 287 11.97 -9.35 24.16
C GLY A 287 11.11 -10.62 24.17
N SER A 288 10.12 -10.72 23.27
CA SER A 288 9.20 -11.86 23.16
C SER A 288 8.96 -12.26 21.71
N SER A 289 8.41 -13.45 21.49
CA SER A 289 7.92 -13.94 20.19
C SER A 289 6.43 -13.62 20.01
N LEU A 290 5.91 -13.75 18.78
CA LEU A 290 4.48 -13.50 18.53
C LEU A 290 3.61 -14.63 19.10
N SER A 291 4.08 -15.88 19.02
CA SER A 291 3.40 -17.06 19.55
C SER A 291 3.19 -17.05 21.08
N GLU A 292 3.93 -16.23 21.82
CA GLU A 292 3.77 -15.98 23.26
C GLU A 292 2.76 -14.86 23.59
N GLN A 293 2.26 -14.14 22.58
CA GLN A 293 1.37 -12.99 22.80
C GLN A 293 -0.08 -13.40 22.95
N ARG A 294 -0.82 -12.59 23.71
CA ARG A 294 -2.29 -12.57 23.72
C ARG A 294 -2.74 -11.30 23.01
N VAL A 295 -3.41 -11.46 21.87
CA VAL A 295 -3.70 -10.39 20.92
C VAL A 295 -5.18 -10.07 20.96
N THR A 296 -5.52 -8.82 21.29
CA THR A 296 -6.90 -8.33 21.22
C THR A 296 -7.06 -7.35 20.07
N PHE A 297 -8.12 -7.54 19.29
CA PHE A 297 -8.57 -6.63 18.26
C PHE A 297 -9.81 -5.87 18.70
N LEU A 298 -9.85 -4.59 18.38
CA LEU A 298 -11.07 -3.80 18.35
C LEU A 298 -11.43 -3.49 16.90
N GLY A 299 -12.52 -4.11 16.43
CA GLY A 299 -12.98 -4.10 15.05
C GLY A 299 -12.84 -5.47 14.40
N ALA A 300 -13.96 -6.19 14.28
CA ALA A 300 -14.03 -7.52 13.64
C ALA A 300 -14.57 -7.46 12.21
N GLY A 301 -14.23 -6.40 11.46
CA GLY A 301 -14.49 -6.30 10.02
C GLY A 301 -13.49 -7.11 9.19
N SER A 302 -13.51 -6.96 7.86
CA SER A 302 -12.57 -7.64 6.95
C SER A 302 -11.10 -7.38 7.31
N ALA A 303 -10.74 -6.12 7.57
CA ALA A 303 -9.36 -5.75 7.90
C ALA A 303 -8.90 -6.44 9.18
N GLY A 304 -9.67 -6.33 10.26
CA GLY A 304 -9.33 -6.96 11.54
C GLY A 304 -9.25 -8.47 11.45
N CYS A 305 -10.22 -9.12 10.80
CA CYS A 305 -10.20 -10.58 10.64
C CYS A 305 -9.05 -11.05 9.72
N GLY A 306 -8.74 -10.30 8.66
CA GLY A 306 -7.61 -10.60 7.77
C GLY A 306 -6.26 -10.50 8.49
N ILE A 307 -6.05 -9.45 9.30
CA ILE A 307 -4.84 -9.31 10.12
C ILE A 307 -4.79 -10.44 11.17
N ALA A 308 -5.90 -10.77 11.82
CA ALA A 308 -5.98 -11.83 12.81
C ALA A 308 -5.58 -13.20 12.24
N GLU A 309 -6.11 -13.58 11.07
CA GLU A 309 -5.72 -14.82 10.39
C GLU A 309 -4.22 -14.82 10.01
N ALA A 310 -3.67 -13.68 9.58
CA ALA A 310 -2.24 -13.58 9.28
C ALA A 310 -1.36 -13.70 10.54
N ILE A 311 -1.79 -13.13 11.68
CA ILE A 311 -1.14 -13.32 12.98
C ILE A 311 -1.19 -14.79 13.39
N ILE A 312 -2.33 -15.44 13.28
CA ILE A 312 -2.50 -16.87 13.60
C ILE A 312 -1.56 -17.72 12.73
N ALA A 313 -1.52 -17.48 11.42
CA ALA A 313 -0.62 -18.18 10.52
C ALA A 313 0.87 -17.97 10.90
N GLN A 314 1.24 -16.75 11.26
CA GLN A 314 2.60 -16.46 11.75
C GLN A 314 2.89 -17.17 13.08
N MET A 315 1.96 -17.17 14.05
CA MET A 315 2.13 -17.91 15.30
C MET A 315 2.30 -19.42 15.06
N VAL A 316 1.51 -20.00 14.15
CA VAL A 316 1.64 -21.41 13.75
C VAL A 316 3.01 -21.68 13.14
N SER A 317 3.50 -20.77 12.30
CA SER A 317 4.85 -20.86 11.72
C SER A 317 5.98 -20.73 12.75
N GLU A 318 5.69 -20.24 13.96
CA GLU A 318 6.61 -20.22 15.11
C GLU A 318 6.54 -21.50 15.96
N GLY A 319 5.64 -22.43 15.63
CA GLY A 319 5.62 -23.79 16.16
C GLY A 319 4.44 -24.14 17.07
N ILE A 320 3.51 -23.21 17.32
CA ILE A 320 2.29 -23.54 18.09
C ILE A 320 1.18 -24.08 17.19
N SER A 321 0.20 -24.78 17.77
CA SER A 321 -0.94 -25.29 17.00
C SER A 321 -1.91 -24.17 16.60
N ASP A 322 -2.67 -24.36 15.52
CA ASP A 322 -3.74 -23.43 15.11
C ASP A 322 -4.77 -23.22 16.23
N ALA A 323 -5.15 -24.30 16.94
CA ALA A 323 -6.06 -24.22 18.07
C ALA A 323 -5.50 -23.35 19.22
N GLN A 324 -4.21 -23.50 19.52
CA GLN A 324 -3.54 -22.66 20.53
C GLN A 324 -3.45 -21.21 20.06
N ALA A 325 -3.03 -20.95 18.82
CA ALA A 325 -2.95 -19.60 18.26
C ALA A 325 -4.31 -18.88 18.31
N ARG A 326 -5.40 -19.54 17.88
CA ARG A 326 -6.77 -18.98 17.94
C ARG A 326 -7.23 -18.72 19.36
N SER A 327 -6.85 -19.55 20.33
CA SER A 327 -7.19 -19.32 21.75
C SER A 327 -6.52 -18.06 22.34
N GLN A 328 -5.51 -17.52 21.66
CA GLN A 328 -4.78 -16.32 22.07
C GLN A 328 -5.26 -15.04 21.35
N VAL A 329 -6.21 -15.13 20.42
CA VAL A 329 -6.68 -14.00 19.59
C VAL A 329 -8.14 -13.64 19.92
N TYR A 330 -8.36 -12.44 20.44
CA TYR A 330 -9.66 -11.98 20.92
C TYR A 330 -10.22 -10.88 20.01
N MET A 331 -11.31 -11.15 19.30
CA MET A 331 -11.96 -10.19 18.40
C MET A 331 -13.12 -9.48 19.11
N VAL A 332 -13.05 -8.16 19.29
CA VAL A 332 -14.12 -7.36 19.89
C VAL A 332 -14.78 -6.50 18.81
N ASP A 333 -16.10 -6.63 18.64
CA ASP A 333 -16.91 -5.80 17.75
C ASP A 333 -17.91 -4.95 18.56
N ARG A 334 -18.79 -4.20 17.88
CA ARG A 334 -19.82 -3.35 18.49
C ARG A 334 -20.76 -4.07 19.46
N TRP A 335 -20.82 -5.40 19.41
CA TRP A 335 -21.66 -6.23 20.29
C TRP A 335 -20.88 -6.89 21.43
N GLY A 336 -19.57 -6.65 21.53
CA GLY A 336 -18.67 -7.31 22.48
C GLY A 336 -17.71 -8.30 21.81
N LEU A 337 -17.03 -9.11 22.62
CA LEU A 337 -16.17 -10.21 22.19
C LEU A 337 -16.96 -11.19 21.31
N LEU A 338 -16.39 -11.57 20.17
CA LEU A 338 -16.94 -12.62 19.33
C LEU A 338 -16.84 -13.98 20.04
N GLN A 339 -17.99 -14.58 20.31
CA GLN A 339 -18.11 -15.86 20.99
C GLN A 339 -18.91 -16.87 20.17
N GLU A 340 -18.62 -18.15 20.40
CA GLU A 340 -19.39 -19.25 19.82
C GLU A 340 -20.88 -19.10 20.17
N GLY A 341 -21.75 -19.26 19.18
CA GLY A 341 -23.21 -19.15 19.35
C GLY A 341 -23.77 -17.72 19.25
N MET A 342 -22.95 -16.68 19.06
CA MET A 342 -23.46 -15.33 18.79
C MET A 342 -24.27 -15.31 17.48
N PRO A 343 -25.44 -14.63 17.45
CA PRO A 343 -26.24 -14.52 16.24
C PRO A 343 -25.60 -13.56 15.22
N ASN A 344 -25.89 -13.78 13.93
CA ASN A 344 -25.47 -12.91 12.82
C ASN A 344 -23.94 -12.78 12.60
N LEU A 345 -23.16 -13.77 13.02
CA LEU A 345 -21.74 -13.85 12.69
C LEU A 345 -21.52 -14.09 11.19
N LEU A 346 -20.71 -13.25 10.58
CA LEU A 346 -20.26 -13.43 9.19
C LEU A 346 -19.31 -14.63 9.09
N ASP A 347 -19.22 -15.26 7.92
CA ASP A 347 -18.41 -16.48 7.72
C ASP A 347 -16.93 -16.30 8.14
N PHE A 348 -16.36 -15.13 7.89
CA PHE A 348 -14.98 -14.81 8.28
C PHE A 348 -14.83 -14.50 9.78
N GLN A 349 -15.92 -14.12 10.48
CA GLN A 349 -15.94 -13.90 11.92
C GLN A 349 -16.06 -15.22 12.68
N GLN A 350 -16.83 -16.17 12.14
CA GLN A 350 -17.07 -17.49 12.76
C GLN A 350 -15.76 -18.26 13.04
N ARG A 351 -14.72 -18.06 12.21
CA ARG A 351 -13.41 -18.70 12.38
C ARG A 351 -12.58 -18.12 13.52
N LEU A 352 -12.95 -16.95 14.03
CA LEU A 352 -12.20 -16.16 15.02
C LEU A 352 -12.97 -15.96 16.33
N VAL A 353 -14.05 -16.73 16.54
CA VAL A 353 -14.80 -16.69 17.79
C VAL A 353 -14.01 -17.36 18.92
N GLN A 354 -14.20 -16.84 20.13
CA GLN A 354 -13.75 -17.53 21.34
C GLN A 354 -14.72 -18.65 21.71
N LYS A 355 -14.15 -19.82 22.00
CA LYS A 355 -14.89 -20.97 22.51
C LYS A 355 -15.32 -20.71 23.94
N ALA A 356 -16.48 -21.23 24.33
CA ALA A 356 -17.00 -21.08 25.68
C ALA A 356 -16.03 -21.60 26.76
N GLU A 357 -15.22 -22.62 26.46
CA GLU A 357 -14.20 -23.17 27.38
C GLU A 357 -13.12 -22.15 27.76
N ASN A 358 -12.77 -21.22 26.85
CA ASN A 358 -11.73 -20.21 27.07
C ASN A 358 -12.24 -19.04 27.93
N THR A 359 -13.55 -18.81 27.94
CA THR A 359 -14.19 -17.66 28.61
C THR A 359 -15.07 -18.07 29.80
N LYS A 360 -15.10 -19.35 30.17
CA LYS A 360 -16.01 -19.89 31.20
C LYS A 360 -15.83 -19.25 32.58
N ASP A 361 -14.60 -18.88 32.91
CA ASP A 361 -14.23 -18.32 34.22
C ASP A 361 -14.16 -16.77 34.19
N TRP A 362 -14.58 -16.16 33.08
CA TRP A 362 -14.54 -14.70 32.93
C TRP A 362 -15.69 -14.04 33.67
N VAL A 363 -15.41 -12.88 34.24
CA VAL A 363 -16.40 -12.07 34.97
C VAL A 363 -16.71 -10.82 34.15
N SER A 364 -18.00 -10.55 33.95
CA SER A 364 -18.52 -9.30 33.37
C SER A 364 -19.85 -8.92 34.02
N GLU A 365 -20.17 -7.63 34.00
CA GLU A 365 -21.46 -7.08 34.45
C GLU A 365 -22.55 -7.22 33.38
N GLU A 366 -22.16 -7.40 32.11
CA GLU A 366 -23.04 -7.50 30.96
C GLU A 366 -23.04 -8.93 30.38
N PRO A 367 -24.07 -9.33 29.61
CA PRO A 367 -24.12 -10.66 28.98
C PRO A 367 -22.99 -10.93 27.99
N ASN A 368 -22.46 -9.87 27.36
CA ASN A 368 -21.36 -9.94 26.40
C ASN A 368 -20.13 -9.26 26.98
N PHE A 369 -18.94 -9.80 26.70
CA PHE A 369 -17.69 -9.20 27.19
C PHE A 369 -17.33 -7.94 26.41
N SER A 370 -17.23 -6.81 27.12
CA SER A 370 -16.73 -5.54 26.57
C SER A 370 -15.21 -5.58 26.33
N LEU A 371 -14.67 -4.55 25.65
CA LEU A 371 -13.21 -4.43 25.48
C LEU A 371 -12.48 -4.37 26.84
N VAL A 372 -13.05 -3.67 27.83
CA VAL A 372 -12.47 -3.57 29.17
C VAL A 372 -12.51 -4.93 29.88
N ASP A 373 -13.58 -5.70 29.72
CA ASP A 373 -13.66 -7.07 30.28
C ASP A 373 -12.58 -7.97 29.68
N VAL A 374 -12.30 -7.83 28.38
CA VAL A 374 -11.22 -8.57 27.72
C VAL A 374 -9.86 -8.15 28.30
N MET A 375 -9.62 -6.86 28.58
CA MET A 375 -8.38 -6.41 29.23
C MET A 375 -8.19 -7.06 30.61
N ARG A 376 -9.28 -7.13 31.40
CA ARG A 376 -9.26 -7.70 32.77
C ARG A 376 -9.05 -9.21 32.77
N ASN A 377 -9.78 -9.92 31.90
CA ASN A 377 -9.86 -11.39 31.93
C ASN A 377 -8.78 -12.05 31.05
N ALA A 378 -8.63 -11.62 29.79
CA ALA A 378 -7.63 -12.19 28.87
C ALA A 378 -6.21 -11.68 29.15
N LYS A 379 -6.08 -10.51 29.79
CA LYS A 379 -4.79 -9.84 30.08
C LYS A 379 -3.90 -9.76 28.82
N PRO A 380 -4.40 -9.16 27.72
CA PRO A 380 -3.69 -9.13 26.46
C PRO A 380 -2.40 -8.32 26.58
N THR A 381 -1.42 -8.71 25.76
CA THR A 381 -0.13 -8.03 25.63
C THR A 381 -0.06 -7.17 24.36
N VAL A 382 -0.98 -7.41 23.43
CA VAL A 382 -1.13 -6.67 22.17
C VAL A 382 -2.57 -6.19 22.02
N LEU A 383 -2.76 -4.93 21.66
CA LEU A 383 -4.06 -4.33 21.37
C LEU A 383 -4.02 -3.63 19.99
N ILE A 384 -4.85 -4.09 19.05
CA ILE A 384 -4.89 -3.58 17.67
C ILE A 384 -6.27 -2.99 17.38
N GLY A 385 -6.30 -1.74 16.90
CA GLY A 385 -7.52 -0.98 16.62
C GLY A 385 -7.71 -0.80 15.13
N VAL A 386 -8.82 -1.30 14.59
CA VAL A 386 -9.20 -1.23 13.17
C VAL A 386 -10.70 -1.00 13.01
N SER A 387 -11.28 -0.28 13.96
CA SER A 387 -12.73 -0.09 14.09
C SER A 387 -13.27 1.11 13.31
N GLY A 388 -12.41 2.10 13.02
CA GLY A 388 -12.81 3.41 12.50
C GLY A 388 -13.57 4.27 13.52
N ALA A 389 -13.66 3.85 14.79
CA ALA A 389 -14.39 4.53 15.84
C ALA A 389 -13.41 5.21 16.82
N PRO A 390 -13.40 6.55 16.88
CA PRO A 390 -12.41 7.28 17.67
C PRO A 390 -12.66 7.15 19.18
N GLY A 391 -11.57 7.15 19.95
CA GLY A 391 -11.61 7.22 21.42
C GLY A 391 -11.94 5.92 22.16
N LEU A 392 -12.06 4.79 21.45
CA LEU A 392 -12.39 3.50 22.06
C LEU A 392 -11.22 2.85 22.82
N PHE A 393 -9.98 3.24 22.54
CA PHE A 393 -8.84 2.91 23.41
C PHE A 393 -8.81 3.91 24.55
N SER A 394 -9.79 3.83 25.44
CA SER A 394 -9.92 4.75 26.56
C SER A 394 -8.74 4.63 27.54
N LYS A 395 -8.57 5.65 28.38
CA LYS A 395 -7.59 5.61 29.47
C LYS A 395 -7.74 4.36 30.34
N GLU A 396 -8.98 3.96 30.63
CA GLU A 396 -9.26 2.76 31.43
C GLU A 396 -8.75 1.49 30.71
N VAL A 397 -9.03 1.34 29.42
CA VAL A 397 -8.57 0.19 28.61
C VAL A 397 -7.05 0.09 28.64
N ILE A 398 -6.36 1.19 28.32
CA ILE A 398 -4.88 1.20 28.22
C ILE A 398 -4.23 0.99 29.60
N GLN A 399 -4.76 1.62 30.65
CA GLN A 399 -4.22 1.42 31.99
C GLN A 399 -4.51 0.02 32.53
N GLU A 400 -5.67 -0.57 32.23
CA GLU A 400 -5.98 -1.95 32.63
C GLU A 400 -5.05 -2.95 31.94
N MET A 401 -4.80 -2.78 30.63
CA MET A 401 -3.80 -3.58 29.90
C MET A 401 -2.41 -3.45 30.54
N HIS A 402 -1.99 -2.22 30.85
CA HIS A 402 -0.67 -1.94 31.42
C HIS A 402 -0.45 -2.51 32.83
N LYS A 403 -1.52 -2.75 33.62
CA LYS A 403 -1.40 -3.41 34.93
C LYS A 403 -0.81 -4.82 34.83
N HIS A 404 -1.06 -5.52 33.73
CA HIS A 404 -0.66 -6.93 33.55
C HIS A 404 0.47 -7.09 32.51
N CYS A 405 0.80 -6.03 31.78
CA CYS A 405 1.84 -6.02 30.76
C CYS A 405 2.71 -4.76 30.91
N GLU A 406 3.97 -4.94 31.34
CA GLU A 406 4.89 -3.82 31.55
C GLU A 406 5.14 -3.03 30.27
N ARG A 407 5.32 -3.71 29.13
CA ARG A 407 5.56 -3.09 27.81
C ARG A 407 4.46 -3.47 26.81
N PRO A 408 3.26 -2.89 26.92
CA PRO A 408 2.13 -3.25 26.06
C PRO A 408 2.38 -2.79 24.62
N ILE A 409 1.97 -3.60 23.64
CA ILE A 409 1.99 -3.22 22.22
C ILE A 409 0.61 -2.69 21.85
N VAL A 410 0.51 -1.42 21.44
CA VAL A 410 -0.78 -0.76 21.17
C VAL A 410 -0.76 -0.12 19.80
N PHE A 411 -1.52 -0.67 18.86
CA PHE A 411 -1.57 -0.25 17.47
C PHE A 411 -2.95 0.31 17.09
N PRO A 412 -3.20 1.62 17.24
CA PRO A 412 -4.42 2.23 16.73
C PRO A 412 -4.26 2.56 15.22
N LEU A 413 -4.80 1.68 14.38
CA LEU A 413 -4.55 1.66 12.93
C LEU A 413 -5.64 2.33 12.09
N SER A 414 -6.72 2.79 12.72
CA SER A 414 -7.81 3.45 12.00
C SER A 414 -7.39 4.76 11.32
N ASN A 415 -7.89 4.97 10.10
CA ASN A 415 -7.60 6.12 9.26
C ASN A 415 -8.90 6.91 8.96
N PRO A 416 -8.82 8.23 8.71
CA PRO A 416 -7.66 9.12 8.94
C PRO A 416 -7.42 9.38 10.44
N THR A 417 -6.52 10.31 10.78
CA THR A 417 -6.18 10.67 12.19
C THR A 417 -7.41 10.99 13.07
N SER A 418 -8.50 11.51 12.50
CA SER A 418 -9.75 11.78 13.22
C SER A 418 -10.56 10.53 13.61
N ARG A 419 -10.16 9.35 13.14
CA ARG A 419 -10.80 8.06 13.41
C ARG A 419 -9.94 7.11 14.26
N VAL A 420 -8.79 7.58 14.73
CA VAL A 420 -7.85 6.79 15.53
C VAL A 420 -8.46 6.39 16.88
N GLU A 421 -8.26 5.14 17.30
CA GLU A 421 -8.84 4.63 18.56
C GLU A 421 -8.32 5.37 19.81
N ALA A 422 -7.04 5.79 19.80
CA ALA A 422 -6.45 6.73 20.73
C ALA A 422 -5.21 7.39 20.10
N THR A 423 -4.88 8.60 20.54
CA THR A 423 -3.68 9.26 20.04
C THR A 423 -2.42 8.63 20.65
N PRO A 424 -1.28 8.60 19.92
CA PRO A 424 -0.02 8.14 20.49
C PRO A 424 0.39 8.91 21.75
N ASN A 425 0.12 10.21 21.81
CA ASN A 425 0.40 11.03 22.97
C ASN A 425 -0.33 10.53 24.21
N ASP A 426 -1.60 10.13 24.07
CA ASP A 426 -2.39 9.61 25.18
C ASP A 426 -1.89 8.26 25.66
N ILE A 427 -1.66 7.32 24.72
CA ILE A 427 -1.16 5.98 25.02
C ILE A 427 0.17 6.06 25.78
N ILE A 428 1.14 6.82 25.24
CA ILE A 428 2.46 7.01 25.84
C ILE A 428 2.33 7.57 27.26
N ARG A 429 1.49 8.57 27.49
CA ARG A 429 1.28 9.16 28.83
C ARG A 429 0.61 8.19 29.79
N TRP A 430 -0.39 7.43 29.35
CA TRP A 430 -1.13 6.50 30.20
C TRP A 430 -0.31 5.27 30.62
N THR A 431 0.73 4.95 29.85
CA THR A 431 1.69 3.86 30.15
C THR A 431 3.05 4.37 30.63
N ASN A 432 3.19 5.65 31.00
CA ASN A 432 4.47 6.26 31.41
C ASN A 432 5.64 5.96 30.45
N GLY A 433 5.39 6.01 29.13
CA GLY A 433 6.40 5.77 28.09
C GLY A 433 6.74 4.29 27.82
N GLN A 434 6.05 3.33 28.44
CA GLN A 434 6.36 1.91 28.26
C GLN A 434 5.72 1.26 27.02
N ALA A 435 4.60 1.79 26.52
CA ALA A 435 3.92 1.23 25.37
C ALA A 435 4.75 1.33 24.08
N LEU A 436 4.69 0.26 23.28
CA LEU A 436 5.17 0.25 21.90
C LEU A 436 4.01 0.63 20.98
N VAL A 437 4.13 1.77 20.32
CA VAL A 437 3.03 2.36 19.54
C VAL A 437 3.40 2.47 18.05
N ALA A 438 2.48 2.02 17.20
CA ALA A 438 2.50 2.28 15.77
C ALA A 438 1.08 2.55 15.28
N THR A 439 0.94 3.41 14.27
CA THR A 439 -0.35 3.98 13.86
C THR A 439 -0.61 3.81 12.37
N GLY A 440 -1.87 3.85 11.96
CA GLY A 440 -2.23 3.79 10.53
C GLY A 440 -1.95 5.10 9.79
N SER A 441 -2.20 6.23 10.45
CA SER A 441 -1.98 7.59 9.93
C SER A 441 -0.70 8.21 10.53
N PRO A 442 -0.07 9.19 9.88
CA PRO A 442 1.13 9.84 10.42
C PRO A 442 0.81 10.67 11.68
N PHE A 443 1.72 10.65 12.65
CA PHE A 443 1.71 11.47 13.86
C PHE A 443 3.11 12.01 14.16
N ASP A 444 3.17 13.21 14.73
CA ASP A 444 4.42 13.78 15.21
C ASP A 444 5.00 12.96 16.39
N PRO A 445 6.33 12.98 16.59
CA PRO A 445 6.95 12.39 17.77
C PRO A 445 6.36 12.94 19.08
N VAL A 446 6.21 12.08 20.08
CA VAL A 446 5.64 12.43 21.39
C VAL A 446 6.77 12.75 22.37
N SER A 447 6.74 13.93 23.01
CA SER A 447 7.64 14.23 24.13
C SER A 447 6.99 13.90 25.48
N HIS A 448 7.65 13.06 26.27
CA HIS A 448 7.18 12.65 27.61
C HIS A 448 8.37 12.41 28.55
N ASN A 449 8.33 12.98 29.76
CA ASN A 449 9.37 12.86 30.79
C ASN A 449 10.82 13.14 30.31
N GLY A 450 10.99 14.13 29.42
CA GLY A 450 12.29 14.49 28.87
C GLY A 450 12.80 13.57 27.75
N GLN A 451 12.04 12.54 27.38
CA GLN A 451 12.31 11.64 26.27
C GLN A 451 11.38 11.93 25.08
N THR A 452 11.88 11.74 23.86
CA THR A 452 11.08 11.82 22.63
C THR A 452 10.85 10.43 22.07
N TYR A 453 9.59 10.12 21.79
CA TYR A 453 9.12 8.84 21.28
C TYR A 453 8.69 9.01 19.81
N PRO A 454 9.49 8.52 18.85
CA PRO A 454 9.08 8.53 17.45
C PRO A 454 7.90 7.58 17.23
N ILE A 455 6.88 8.04 16.49
CA ILE A 455 5.70 7.24 16.19
C ILE A 455 5.83 6.65 14.79
N ALA A 456 5.90 5.33 14.71
CA ALA A 456 5.94 4.64 13.43
C ALA A 456 4.56 4.60 12.77
N GLN A 457 4.54 4.70 11.44
CA GLN A 457 3.35 4.47 10.64
C GLN A 457 3.38 3.05 10.06
N CYS A 458 2.37 2.24 10.37
CA CYS A 458 2.10 0.95 9.73
C CYS A 458 1.56 1.18 8.30
N ASN A 459 2.43 1.65 7.41
CA ASN A 459 2.07 2.03 6.05
C ASN A 459 2.37 0.90 5.06
N ASN A 460 1.37 0.46 4.29
CA ASN A 460 1.53 -0.57 3.26
C ASN A 460 2.65 -0.25 2.24
N SER A 461 3.06 1.02 2.11
CA SER A 461 4.18 1.46 1.29
C SER A 461 5.52 0.80 1.63
N PHE A 462 5.66 0.22 2.83
CA PHE A 462 6.82 -0.61 3.16
C PHE A 462 6.79 -2.00 2.50
N ILE A 463 5.60 -2.51 2.17
CA ILE A 463 5.39 -3.91 1.77
C ILE A 463 5.24 -4.06 0.26
N PHE A 464 4.18 -3.50 -0.34
CA PHE A 464 3.84 -3.79 -1.74
C PHE A 464 4.95 -3.45 -2.74
N PRO A 465 5.76 -2.38 -2.57
CA PRO A 465 6.84 -2.10 -3.52
C PRO A 465 7.92 -3.18 -3.50
N GLY A 466 8.24 -3.71 -2.31
CA GLY A 466 9.19 -4.80 -2.14
C GLY A 466 8.67 -6.12 -2.72
N ILE A 467 7.39 -6.44 -2.48
CA ILE A 467 6.75 -7.63 -3.09
C ILE A 467 6.83 -7.55 -4.61
N GLY A 468 6.41 -6.43 -5.21
CA GLY A 468 6.44 -6.30 -6.67
C GLY A 468 7.85 -6.36 -7.22
N LEU A 469 8.83 -5.74 -6.56
CA LEU A 469 10.23 -5.84 -6.99
C LEU A 469 10.74 -7.28 -6.95
N GLY A 470 10.42 -8.05 -5.90
CA GLY A 470 10.78 -9.46 -5.77
C GLY A 470 10.14 -10.31 -6.87
N VAL A 471 8.83 -10.18 -7.06
CA VAL A 471 8.07 -10.87 -8.11
C VAL A 471 8.64 -10.59 -9.50
N LEU A 472 8.94 -9.33 -9.81
CA LEU A 472 9.49 -8.95 -11.11
C LEU A 472 10.92 -9.45 -11.32
N ALA A 473 11.75 -9.42 -10.27
CA ALA A 473 13.15 -9.83 -10.36
C ALA A 473 13.30 -11.30 -10.77
N ILE A 474 12.45 -12.19 -10.25
CA ILE A 474 12.48 -13.62 -10.56
C ILE A 474 11.37 -14.10 -11.50
N LYS A 475 10.50 -13.19 -11.97
CA LYS A 475 9.31 -13.50 -12.77
C LYS A 475 8.41 -14.54 -12.08
N ALA A 476 8.01 -14.26 -10.85
CA ALA A 476 7.17 -15.18 -10.08
C ALA A 476 5.85 -15.40 -10.82
N THR A 477 5.42 -16.65 -10.89
CA THR A 477 4.12 -16.99 -11.48
C THR A 477 2.96 -16.67 -10.54
N ARG A 478 3.23 -16.53 -9.23
CA ARG A 478 2.22 -16.37 -8.16
C ARG A 478 2.76 -15.53 -7.00
N VAL A 479 1.84 -15.01 -6.19
CA VAL A 479 2.11 -14.47 -4.85
C VAL A 479 1.41 -15.39 -3.84
N THR A 480 2.16 -16.00 -2.94
CA THR A 480 1.65 -16.93 -1.93
C THR A 480 1.55 -16.29 -0.54
N ASP A 481 0.81 -16.93 0.37
CA ASP A 481 0.69 -16.46 1.75
C ASP A 481 2.03 -16.53 2.49
N GLU A 482 2.88 -17.52 2.19
CA GLU A 482 4.24 -17.59 2.76
C GLU A 482 5.15 -16.50 2.21
N MET A 483 5.02 -16.11 0.92
CA MET A 483 5.75 -14.95 0.39
C MET A 483 5.37 -13.66 1.12
N LEU A 484 4.09 -13.48 1.45
CA LEU A 484 3.61 -12.35 2.24
C LEU A 484 4.14 -12.40 3.68
N MET A 485 4.17 -13.58 4.30
CA MET A 485 4.75 -13.78 5.62
C MET A 485 6.26 -13.43 5.65
N GLU A 486 7.02 -13.82 4.62
CA GLU A 486 8.43 -13.42 4.49
C GLU A 486 8.60 -11.92 4.29
N SER A 487 7.65 -11.25 3.63
CA SER A 487 7.66 -9.79 3.53
C SER A 487 7.51 -9.11 4.90
N SER A 488 6.64 -9.65 5.77
CA SER A 488 6.48 -9.20 7.15
C SER A 488 7.74 -9.40 7.98
N ARG A 489 8.35 -10.59 7.89
CA ARG A 489 9.60 -10.93 8.60
C ARG A 489 10.74 -10.01 8.17
N ALA A 490 10.92 -9.82 6.86
CA ALA A 490 11.95 -8.94 6.33
C ALA A 490 11.75 -7.46 6.76
N LEU A 491 10.51 -6.98 6.85
CA LEU A 491 10.23 -5.65 7.40
C LEU A 491 10.61 -5.57 8.89
N ALA A 492 10.23 -6.57 9.68
CA ALA A 492 10.52 -6.62 11.12
C ALA A 492 12.03 -6.60 11.41
N GLU A 493 12.82 -7.28 10.59
CA GLU A 493 14.28 -7.30 10.66
C GLU A 493 14.95 -5.96 10.40
N CYS A 494 14.21 -4.99 9.83
CA CYS A 494 14.74 -3.64 9.59
C CYS A 494 14.51 -2.69 10.78
N SER A 495 13.77 -3.10 11.81
CA SER A 495 13.38 -2.23 12.93
C SER A 495 14.58 -1.63 13.69
N PRO A 496 14.75 -0.30 13.69
CA PRO A 496 15.81 0.35 14.47
C PRO A 496 15.71 0.02 15.97
N LEU A 497 14.49 0.08 16.52
CA LEU A 497 14.25 -0.23 17.93
C LEU A 497 14.60 -1.68 18.28
N ALA A 498 14.25 -2.64 17.41
CA ALA A 498 14.55 -4.05 17.67
C ALA A 498 16.02 -4.44 17.45
N ILE A 499 16.77 -3.67 16.65
CA ILE A 499 18.21 -3.90 16.40
C ILE A 499 19.07 -3.19 17.46
N ASN A 500 18.76 -1.92 17.75
CA ASN A 500 19.62 -1.04 18.54
C ASN A 500 19.11 -0.81 19.97
N GLY A 501 17.92 -1.30 20.32
CA GLY A 501 17.24 -0.99 21.58
C GLY A 501 16.73 0.45 21.69
N THR A 502 16.96 1.28 20.67
CA THR A 502 16.58 2.70 20.61
C THR A 502 16.13 3.09 19.19
N GLY A 503 15.37 4.18 19.07
CA GLY A 503 14.85 4.68 17.79
C GLY A 503 13.40 4.27 17.54
N ALA A 504 12.96 4.43 16.30
CA ALA A 504 11.59 4.12 15.88
C ALA A 504 11.35 2.62 15.71
N LEU A 505 10.08 2.21 15.83
CA LEU A 505 9.68 0.82 15.64
C LEU A 505 9.91 0.34 14.20
N LEU A 506 9.66 1.20 13.22
CA LEU A 506 9.94 0.94 11.81
C LEU A 506 11.04 1.89 11.30
N PRO A 507 11.75 1.52 10.22
CA PRO A 507 12.72 2.39 9.56
C PRO A 507 12.11 3.72 9.10
N PRO A 508 12.92 4.79 9.03
CA PRO A 508 12.49 6.03 8.40
C PRO A 508 12.25 5.84 6.89
N LEU A 509 11.40 6.67 6.28
CA LEU A 509 11.04 6.56 4.86
C LEU A 509 12.24 6.80 3.93
N GLU A 510 13.25 7.54 4.37
CA GLU A 510 14.51 7.74 3.66
C GLU A 510 15.25 6.43 3.41
N GLU A 511 15.03 5.39 4.22
CA GLU A 511 15.62 4.07 4.07
C GLU A 511 14.75 3.09 3.27
N ILE A 512 13.59 3.52 2.76
CA ILE A 512 12.60 2.62 2.15
C ILE A 512 13.10 1.82 0.95
N HIS A 513 14.11 2.32 0.23
CA HIS A 513 14.76 1.58 -0.87
C HIS A 513 15.52 0.35 -0.35
N SER A 514 16.20 0.47 0.79
CA SER A 514 16.93 -0.65 1.40
C SER A 514 15.95 -1.70 1.93
N VAL A 515 14.88 -1.24 2.57
CA VAL A 515 13.79 -2.08 3.08
C VAL A 515 13.11 -2.83 1.93
N SER A 516 12.74 -2.12 0.85
CA SER A 516 12.09 -2.73 -0.32
C SER A 516 12.97 -3.80 -0.97
N LYS A 517 14.28 -3.61 -1.03
CA LYS A 517 15.22 -4.63 -1.56
C LYS A 517 15.36 -5.84 -0.65
N ARG A 518 15.35 -5.67 0.66
CA ARG A 518 15.36 -6.78 1.63
C ARG A 518 14.08 -7.61 1.52
N ILE A 519 12.93 -6.95 1.47
CA ILE A 519 11.64 -7.61 1.23
C ILE A 519 11.63 -8.31 -0.13
N ALA A 520 12.08 -7.66 -1.19
CA ALA A 520 12.15 -8.25 -2.52
C ALA A 520 13.00 -9.53 -2.54
N PHE A 521 14.12 -9.55 -1.83
CA PHE A 521 14.96 -10.73 -1.71
C PHE A 521 14.24 -11.86 -0.97
N ALA A 522 13.65 -11.59 0.20
CA ALA A 522 12.94 -12.61 0.99
C ALA A 522 11.74 -13.20 0.24
N VAL A 523 10.94 -12.34 -0.39
CA VAL A 523 9.78 -12.72 -1.23
C VAL A 523 10.23 -13.57 -2.43
N ALA A 524 11.26 -13.13 -3.16
CA ALA A 524 11.77 -13.86 -4.32
C ALA A 524 12.37 -15.22 -3.93
N LYS A 525 13.08 -15.27 -2.80
CA LYS A 525 13.65 -16.51 -2.27
C LYS A 525 12.56 -17.52 -1.94
N LYS A 526 11.50 -17.09 -1.25
CA LYS A 526 10.34 -17.96 -0.97
C LYS A 526 9.64 -18.44 -2.23
N ALA A 527 9.49 -17.57 -3.24
CA ALA A 527 8.92 -17.96 -4.52
C ALA A 527 9.74 -19.05 -5.23
N ILE A 528 11.08 -18.98 -5.17
CA ILE A 528 11.98 -20.01 -5.70
C ILE A 528 11.82 -21.31 -4.91
N GLU A 529 11.85 -21.26 -3.58
CA GLU A 529 11.68 -22.42 -2.70
C GLU A 529 10.36 -23.17 -2.96
N GLN A 530 9.28 -22.44 -3.26
CA GLN A 530 7.96 -23.01 -3.57
C GLN A 530 7.79 -23.41 -5.05
N GLY A 531 8.83 -23.28 -5.89
CA GLY A 531 8.78 -23.65 -7.30
C GLY A 531 7.96 -22.71 -8.19
N HIS A 532 7.71 -21.47 -7.73
CA HIS A 532 6.99 -20.44 -8.49
C HIS A 532 7.90 -19.60 -9.39
N ALA A 533 9.21 -19.86 -9.36
CA ALA A 533 10.23 -19.21 -10.16
C ALA A 533 11.42 -20.17 -10.42
N LEU A 534 12.25 -19.84 -11.41
CA LEU A 534 13.46 -20.62 -11.70
C LEU A 534 14.49 -20.50 -10.59
N GLU A 535 15.12 -21.62 -10.25
CA GLU A 535 16.19 -21.69 -9.25
C GLU A 535 17.42 -20.89 -9.69
N ILE A 536 17.91 -20.03 -8.79
CA ILE A 536 19.11 -19.19 -8.97
C ILE A 536 19.82 -19.04 -7.62
N THR A 537 21.11 -18.68 -7.64
CA THR A 537 21.84 -18.40 -6.39
C THR A 537 21.42 -17.07 -5.76
N ASP A 538 21.67 -16.92 -4.46
CA ASP A 538 21.39 -15.69 -3.71
C ASP A 538 22.15 -14.48 -4.32
N GLU A 539 23.38 -14.68 -4.80
CA GLU A 539 24.14 -13.61 -5.49
C GLU A 539 23.48 -13.19 -6.80
N ALA A 540 23.02 -14.16 -7.60
CA ALA A 540 22.31 -13.89 -8.84
C ALA A 540 20.97 -13.18 -8.58
N LEU A 541 20.28 -13.53 -7.49
CA LEU A 541 19.06 -12.88 -7.05
C LEU A 541 19.32 -11.40 -6.67
N HIS A 542 20.34 -11.13 -5.85
CA HIS A 542 20.73 -9.76 -5.52
C HIS A 542 21.07 -8.94 -6.77
N GLN A 543 21.84 -9.50 -7.72
CA GLN A 543 22.16 -8.84 -8.97
C GLN A 543 20.92 -8.55 -9.82
N LYS A 544 19.97 -9.48 -9.88
CA LYS A 544 18.69 -9.27 -10.58
C LYS A 544 17.89 -8.13 -9.95
N ILE A 545 17.75 -8.11 -8.63
CA ILE A 545 17.06 -7.03 -7.89
C ILE A 545 17.69 -5.67 -8.23
N GLU A 546 19.02 -5.55 -8.15
CA GLU A 546 19.72 -4.30 -8.51
C GLU A 546 19.56 -3.92 -9.98
N SER A 547 19.51 -4.90 -10.88
CA SER A 547 19.31 -4.64 -12.32
C SER A 547 17.90 -4.12 -12.64
N TYR A 548 16.90 -4.56 -11.88
CA TYR A 548 15.50 -4.12 -11.99
C TYR A 548 15.26 -2.78 -11.30
N PHE A 549 16.07 -2.42 -10.30
CA PHE A 549 15.93 -1.19 -9.54
C PHE A 549 16.22 0.05 -10.40
N TRP A 550 15.16 0.66 -10.89
CA TRP A 550 15.17 1.89 -11.67
C TRP A 550 15.62 3.08 -10.82
N LYS A 551 16.33 4.02 -11.44
CA LYS A 551 16.79 5.27 -10.82
C LYS A 551 16.32 6.45 -11.65
N PRO A 552 15.85 7.55 -11.03
CA PRO A 552 15.39 8.74 -11.74
C PRO A 552 16.56 9.57 -12.26
N VAL A 553 17.21 9.05 -13.30
CA VAL A 553 18.32 9.70 -13.99
C VAL A 553 18.05 9.77 -15.49
N TYR A 554 18.36 10.91 -16.10
CA TYR A 554 18.20 11.04 -17.56
C TYR A 554 19.12 10.08 -18.30
N ARG A 555 18.52 9.33 -19.24
CA ARG A 555 19.23 8.44 -20.15
C ARG A 555 19.69 9.19 -21.39
N ARG A 556 20.81 8.80 -21.98
CA ARG A 556 21.22 9.31 -23.29
C ARG A 556 20.32 8.70 -24.37
N TYR A 557 19.88 9.51 -25.31
CA TYR A 557 19.08 9.01 -26.43
C TYR A 557 19.86 9.03 -27.74
N LYS A 558 19.47 8.13 -28.65
CA LYS A 558 19.81 8.17 -30.08
C LYS A 558 18.52 8.03 -30.87
N ARG A 559 18.41 8.79 -31.95
CA ARG A 559 17.24 8.75 -32.81
C ARG A 559 17.31 7.52 -33.71
N THR A 560 16.18 6.83 -33.87
CA THR A 560 15.97 5.83 -34.92
C THR A 560 14.85 6.26 -35.84
N ALA A 561 14.82 5.70 -37.05
CA ALA A 561 13.59 5.71 -37.83
C ALA A 561 12.55 4.83 -37.12
N PHE A 562 11.27 5.13 -37.38
CA PHE A 562 10.16 4.27 -36.98
C PHE A 562 10.21 2.91 -37.70
#